data_AF-A0A0R1KR45-F1
#
_entry.id   AF-A0A0R1KR45-F1
#
_cell.length_a   1.000
_cell.length_b   1.000
_cell.length_c   1.000
_cell.angle_alpha   90.00
_cell.angle_beta   90.00
_cell.angle_gamma   90.00
#
_symmetry.space_group_name_H-M   'P 1'
#
loop_
_entity.id
_entity.type
_entity.pdbx_description
1 polymer ?
#
loop_
_entity_poly.entity_id
_entity_poly.type
_entity_poly.pdbx_seq_one_letter_code
_entity_poly.pdbx_strand_id
1 'polypeptide(L)' 'MEKYTQFFCIEDFFKELGITNRISLYTVSQESWEQQVQMTTTFSSWQEMLNKAGEEYSSQKFY' A
#
# COMPACT_ATOMS: atom_id res chain seq x y z
N MET A 1 -4.06 -5.90 6.55
CA MET A 1 -4.44 -5.37 5.21
C MET A 1 -5.94 -5.48 4.96
N GLU A 2 -6.56 -6.66 4.98
CA GLU A 2 -7.99 -6.86 4.67
C GLU A 2 -8.99 -5.99 5.46
N LYS A 3 -8.60 -5.50 6.65
CA LYS A 3 -9.41 -4.54 7.43
C LYS A 3 -9.53 -3.15 6.79
N TYR A 4 -8.57 -2.78 5.95
CA TYR A 4 -8.39 -1.43 5.41
C TYR A 4 -8.42 -1.40 3.88
N THR A 5 -8.46 -2.55 3.21
CA THR A 5 -8.45 -2.63 1.75
C THR A 5 -9.14 -3.91 1.27
N GLN A 6 -9.62 -3.88 0.03
CA GLN A 6 -10.17 -5.04 -0.68
C GLN A 6 -9.09 -6.06 -1.11
N PHE A 7 -7.81 -5.71 -1.01
CA PHE A 7 -6.71 -6.60 -1.40
C PHE A 7 -6.32 -7.57 -0.29
N PHE A 8 -6.11 -8.83 -0.69
CA PHE A 8 -5.62 -9.88 0.20
C PHE A 8 -4.19 -9.60 0.67
N CYS A 9 -3.31 -9.16 -0.23
CA CYS A 9 -1.92 -8.81 0.06
C CYS A 9 -1.45 -7.55 -0.70
N ILE A 10 -0.27 -7.05 -0.34
CA ILE A 10 0.32 -5.86 -0.97
C ILE A 10 0.71 -6.13 -2.44
N GLU A 11 1.03 -7.38 -2.79
CA GLU A 11 1.34 -7.75 -4.16
C GLU A 11 0.14 -7.59 -5.10
N ASP A 12 -1.07 -7.85 -4.62
CA ASP A 12 -2.29 -7.63 -5.43
C ASP A 12 -2.59 -6.15 -5.60
N PHE A 13 -2.34 -5.34 -4.56
CA PHE A 13 -2.38 -3.88 -4.66
C PHE A 13 -1.38 -3.34 -5.71
N PHE A 14 -0.17 -3.89 -5.73
CA PHE A 14 0.85 -3.52 -6.73
C PHE A 14 0.47 -3.95 -8.15
N LYS A 15 -0.14 -5.12 -8.33
CA LYS A 15 -0.59 -5.56 -9.65
C LYS A 15 -1.64 -4.64 -10.25
N GLU A 16 -2.58 -4.13 -9.45
CA GLU A 16 -3.58 -3.17 -9.92
C GLU A 16 -2.96 -1.84 -10.37
N LEU A 17 -1.83 -1.43 -9.76
CA LEU A 17 -1.01 -0.31 -10.21
C LEU A 17 -0.11 -0.64 -11.42
N GLY A 18 -0.21 -1.84 -11.97
CA GLY A 18 0.65 -2.32 -13.06
C GLY A 18 2.09 -2.64 -12.64
N ILE A 19 2.36 -2.71 -11.33
CA ILE A 19 3.69 -2.96 -10.79
C ILE A 19 3.91 -4.48 -10.76
N THR A 20 4.66 -4.95 -11.75
CA THR A 20 4.98 -6.38 -11.92
C THR A 20 6.46 -6.68 -11.70
N ASN A 21 7.29 -5.65 -11.61
CA ASN A 21 8.73 -5.77 -11.37
C ASN A 21 9.27 -4.55 -10.61
N ARG A 22 10.53 -4.64 -10.17
CA ARG A 22 11.18 -3.55 -9.41
C ARG A 22 11.30 -2.26 -10.22
N ILE A 23 11.50 -2.34 -11.53
CA ILE A 23 11.64 -1.14 -12.37
C ILE A 23 10.30 -0.39 -12.40
N SER A 24 9.19 -1.10 -12.58
CA SER A 24 7.85 -0.49 -12.58
C SER A 24 7.54 0.23 -11.26
N LEU A 25 8.05 -0.27 -10.12
CA LEU A 25 7.85 0.36 -8.82
C LEU A 25 8.48 1.76 -8.74
N TYR A 26 9.62 1.98 -9.39
CA TYR A 26 10.28 3.29 -9.43
C TYR A 26 9.71 4.25 -10.49
N THR A 27 8.89 3.74 -11.41
CA THR A 27 8.28 4.56 -12.48
C THR A 27 6.89 5.08 -12.12
N VAL A 28 6.24 4.53 -11.10
CA VAL A 28 4.93 5.01 -10.64
C VAL A 28 5.11 6.36 -9.94
N SER A 29 4.37 7.37 -10.40
CA SER A 29 4.38 8.68 -9.79
C SER A 29 3.75 8.64 -8.40
N GLN A 30 4.14 9.56 -7.52
CA GLN A 30 3.52 9.69 -6.21
C GLN A 30 2.01 9.90 -6.32
N GLU A 31 1.54 10.69 -7.29
CA GLU A 31 0.10 10.92 -7.51
C GLU A 31 -0.67 9.63 -7.80
N SER A 32 -0.11 8.70 -8.59
CA SER A 32 -0.74 7.41 -8.85
C SER A 32 -0.85 6.56 -7.58
N TRP A 33 0.16 6.62 -6.69
CA TRP A 33 0.08 5.96 -5.39
C TRP A 33 -1.04 6.56 -4.53
N GLU A 34 -1.08 7.89 -4.40
CA GLU A 34 -2.11 8.57 -3.62
C GLU A 34 -3.52 8.23 -4.12
N GLN A 35 -3.74 8.29 -5.44
CA GLN A 35 -5.03 7.96 -6.04
C GLN A 35 -5.44 6.52 -5.79
N GLN A 36 -4.54 5.55 -6.01
CA GLN A 36 -4.86 4.14 -5.78
C GLN A 36 -5.22 3.89 -4.31
N VAL A 37 -4.48 4.48 -3.39
CA VAL A 37 -4.72 4.33 -1.95
C VAL A 37 -6.10 4.88 -1.58
N GLN A 38 -6.43 6.09 -2.03
CA GLN A 38 -7.74 6.69 -1.76
C GLN A 38 -8.91 5.93 -2.41
N MET A 39 -8.70 5.31 -3.57
CA MET A 39 -9.73 4.55 -4.27
C MET A 39 -9.97 3.15 -3.72
N THR A 40 -8.93 2.51 -3.16
CA THR A 40 -8.95 1.07 -2.85
C THR A 40 -8.71 0.73 -1.39
N THR A 41 -8.45 1.74 -0.57
CA THR A 41 -8.21 1.60 0.86
C THR A 41 -8.98 2.66 1.65
N THR A 42 -9.04 2.51 2.97
CA THR A 42 -9.64 3.52 3.86
C THR A 42 -8.68 4.68 4.17
N PHE A 43 -7.44 4.64 3.68
CA PHE A 43 -6.43 5.65 3.98
C PHE A 43 -6.56 6.86 3.05
N SER A 44 -6.25 8.04 3.59
CA SER A 44 -6.30 9.30 2.83
C SER A 44 -5.02 9.55 2.04
N SER A 45 -3.92 8.88 2.38
CA SER A 45 -2.66 8.99 1.67
C SER A 45 -1.82 7.73 1.69
N TRP A 46 -0.93 7.60 0.70
CA TRP A 46 0.07 6.52 0.66
C TRP A 46 0.97 6.52 1.89
N GLN A 47 1.39 7.70 2.34
CA GLN A 47 2.21 7.82 3.54
C GLN A 47 1.48 7.34 4.80
N GLU A 48 0.19 7.62 4.93
CA GLU A 48 -0.62 7.13 6.06
C GLU A 48 -0.68 5.60 6.08
N MET A 49 -0.91 4.99 4.92
CA MET A 49 -0.92 3.53 4.76
C MET A 49 0.43 2.90 5.16
N LEU A 50 1.54 3.50 4.72
CA LEU A 50 2.89 3.06 5.10
C LEU A 50 3.17 3.20 6.59
N ASN A 51 2.75 4.32 7.19
CA ASN A 51 2.91 4.55 8.63
C ASN A 51 2.15 3.48 9.43
N LYS A 52 0.90 3.17 9.06
CA LYS A 52 0.12 2.12 9.72
C LYS A 52 0.72 0.74 9.55
N ALA A 53 1.22 0.40 8.35
CA ALA A 53 1.94 -0.86 8.14
C ALA A 53 3.19 -0.95 9.04
N GLY A 54 3.94 0.16 9.19
CA GLY A 54 5.10 0.25 10.07
C GLY A 54 4.77 0.11 11.55
N GLU A 55 3.68 0.75 12.01
CA GLU A 55 3.15 0.60 13.37
C GLU A 55 2.78 -0.86 13.67
N GLU A 56 1.98 -1.49 12.80
CA GLU A 56 1.56 -2.90 12.99
C GLU A 56 2.76 -3.85 13.00
N TYR A 57 3.73 -3.66 12.10
CA TYR A 57 4.94 -4.47 12.05
C TYR A 57 5.79 -4.31 13.31
N SER A 58 5.93 -3.07 13.78
CA SER A 58 6.69 -2.77 15.00
C SER A 58 6.00 -3.40 16.22
N SER A 59 4.69 -3.24 16.35
CA SER A 59 3.91 -3.83 17.46
C SER A 59 3.96 -5.36 17.49
N GLN A 60 4.07 -6.03 16.34
CA GLN A 60 4.21 -7.49 16.26
C GLN A 60 5.62 -7.99 16.63
N LYS A 61 6.66 -7.16 16.54
CA LYS A 61 8.03 -7.55 16.92
C LYS A 61 8.34 -7.43 18.41
N PHE A 62 7.47 -6.81 19.19
CA PHE A 62 7.63 -6.66 20.65
C PHE A 62 6.80 -7.66 21.47
N TYR A 63 6.21 -8.67 20.81
CA TYR A 63 5.60 -9.85 21.43
C TYR A 63 6.36 -11.11 21.01
#